data_AF-W1YAU6-F1
#
_entry.id   AF-W1YAU6-F1
#
_cell.length_a   1.000
_cell.length_b   1.000
_cell.length_c   1.000
_cell.angle_alpha   90.00
_cell.angle_beta   90.00
_cell.angle_gamma   90.00
#
_symmetry.space_group_name_H-M   'P 1'
#
loop_
_entity.id
_entity.type
_entity.pdbx_description
1 polymer ?
#
loop_
_entity_poly.entity_id
_entity_poly.type
_entity_poly.pdbx_seq_one_letter_code
_entity_poly.pdbx_strand_id
1 'polypeptide(L)'
;LRGGVDVLVATPGRLLDLEHQNAVKLDQVEILVLDEADRMLDMGFIHDIRRVLTKLPAKRQNLLFSATFSDDIKALAEKLLHNPLEIEVARRNTASDQVTQHVHFVDKKRKRELLSHMIGKGNWQQVL
;
A
#
# COMPACT_ATOMS: atom_id res chain seq x y z
N LEU A 1 -13.79 9.28 -16.99
CA LEU A 1 -14.82 8.48 -16.27
C LEU A 1 -16.22 8.98 -16.68
N ARG A 2 -16.69 8.63 -17.89
CA ARG A 2 -17.89 9.27 -18.50
C ARG A 2 -19.24 8.75 -17.96
N GLY A 3 -19.24 7.64 -17.22
CA GLY A 3 -20.45 7.06 -16.63
C GLY A 3 -20.59 7.24 -15.11
N GLY A 4 -19.69 8.04 -14.49
CA GLY A 4 -19.55 8.05 -13.02
C GLY A 4 -18.91 6.76 -12.50
N VAL A 5 -18.42 6.79 -11.26
CA VAL A 5 -17.98 5.62 -10.50
C VAL A 5 -18.28 5.85 -9.03
N ASP A 6 -18.71 4.80 -8.33
CA ASP A 6 -18.92 4.85 -6.88
C ASP A 6 -17.62 4.65 -6.09
N VAL A 7 -16.67 3.89 -6.67
CA VAL A 7 -15.38 3.59 -6.07
C VAL A 7 -14.27 3.84 -7.09
N LEU A 8 -13.25 4.56 -6.66
CA LEU A 8 -12.04 4.83 -7.44
C LEU A 8 -10.81 4.37 -6.65
N VAL A 9 -10.01 3.50 -7.26
CA VAL A 9 -8.70 3.09 -6.74
C VAL A 9 -7.62 3.71 -7.63
N ALA A 10 -6.68 4.44 -7.04
CA ALA A 10 -5.63 5.14 -7.78
C ALA A 10 -4.37 5.34 -6.93
N THR A 11 -3.22 5.44 -7.60
CA THR A 11 -1.99 5.94 -6.98
C THR A 11 -1.99 7.48 -6.94
N PRO A 12 -1.36 8.13 -5.95
CA PRO A 12 -1.47 9.59 -5.75
C PRO A 12 -1.12 10.42 -6.98
N GLY A 13 0.03 10.15 -7.61
CA GLY A 13 0.48 10.89 -8.79
C GLY A 13 -0.51 10.79 -9.96
N ARG A 14 -0.97 9.56 -10.28
CA ARG A 14 -1.92 9.36 -11.38
C ARG A 14 -3.28 9.99 -11.10
N LEU A 15 -3.72 9.98 -9.84
CA LEU A 15 -4.97 10.62 -9.43
C LEU A 15 -4.91 12.14 -9.66
N LEU A 16 -3.81 12.78 -9.26
CA LEU A 16 -3.60 14.22 -9.48
C LEU A 16 -3.52 14.57 -10.96
N ASP A 17 -2.85 13.75 -11.78
CA ASP A 17 -2.80 13.97 -13.23
C ASP A 17 -4.20 13.93 -13.85
N LEU A 18 -5.04 12.97 -13.44
CA LEU A 18 -6.42 12.85 -13.91
C LEU A 18 -7.31 14.00 -13.43
N GLU A 19 -7.13 14.47 -12.19
CA GLU A 19 -7.86 15.62 -11.66
C GLU A 19 -7.47 16.89 -12.41
N HIS A 20 -6.18 17.11 -12.65
CA HIS A 20 -5.67 18.25 -13.41
C HIS A 20 -6.16 18.25 -14.87
N GLN A 21 -6.34 17.08 -15.48
CA GLN A 21 -6.93 16.92 -16.81
C GLN A 21 -8.47 17.07 -16.82
N ASN A 22 -9.10 17.37 -15.69
CA ASN A 22 -10.56 17.37 -15.50
C ASN A 22 -11.22 16.02 -15.87
N ALA A 23 -10.45 14.92 -15.81
CA ALA A 23 -10.94 13.58 -16.13
C ALA A 23 -11.65 12.91 -14.94
N VAL A 24 -11.39 13.41 -13.73
CA VAL A 24 -12.04 13.04 -12.46
C VAL A 24 -12.29 14.29 -11.62
N LYS A 25 -13.40 14.32 -10.89
CA LYS A 25 -13.69 15.30 -9.85
C LYS A 25 -13.77 14.58 -8.51
N LEU A 26 -13.23 15.20 -7.46
CA LEU A 26 -13.13 14.59 -6.13
C LEU A 26 -14.02 15.31 -5.09
N ASP A 27 -14.82 16.27 -5.54
CA ASP A 27 -15.68 17.14 -4.73
C ASP A 27 -16.88 16.42 -4.08
N GLN A 28 -17.15 15.17 -4.45
CA GLN A 28 -18.22 14.34 -3.90
C GLN A 28 -17.67 13.15 -3.10
N VAL A 29 -16.37 13.11 -2.80
CA VAL A 29 -15.77 12.01 -2.05
C VAL A 29 -16.18 12.08 -0.57
N GLU A 30 -16.91 11.06 -0.13
CA GLU A 30 -17.36 10.91 1.27
C GLU A 30 -16.41 10.05 2.11
N ILE A 31 -15.66 9.15 1.46
CA ILE A 31 -14.74 8.21 2.11
C ILE A 31 -13.39 8.23 1.38
N LEU A 32 -12.32 8.45 2.14
CA LEU A 32 -10.95 8.30 1.68
C LEU A 32 -10.28 7.13 2.41
N VAL A 33 -9.60 6.28 1.63
CA VAL A 33 -8.75 5.20 2.17
C VAL A 33 -7.31 5.45 1.73
N LEU A 34 -6.39 5.48 2.70
CA LEU A 34 -4.96 5.38 2.44
C LEU A 34 -4.49 3.99 2.85
N ASP A 35 -4.05 3.19 1.89
CA ASP A 35 -3.54 1.84 2.11
C ASP A 35 -2.02 1.79 1.87
N GLU A 36 -1.30 0.92 2.59
CA GLU A 36 0.17 0.87 2.64
C GLU A 36 0.80 2.28 2.84
N ALA A 37 0.29 3.04 3.82
CA ALA A 37 0.67 4.44 4.00
C ALA A 37 2.18 4.62 4.24
N ASP A 38 2.81 3.71 4.97
CA ASP A 38 4.26 3.67 5.16
C ASP A 38 5.03 3.56 3.86
N ARG A 39 4.64 2.63 2.99
CA ARG A 39 5.25 2.48 1.67
C ARG A 39 5.09 3.73 0.80
N MET A 40 3.92 4.38 0.86
CA MET A 40 3.73 5.64 0.13
C MET A 40 4.67 6.74 0.61
N LEU A 41 4.96 6.79 1.91
CA LEU A 41 5.91 7.73 2.49
C LEU A 41 7.35 7.42 2.07
N ASP A 42 7.73 6.14 2.09
CA ASP A 42 9.05 5.67 1.63
C ASP A 42 9.29 6.01 0.14
N MET A 43 8.23 6.02 -0.67
CA MET A 43 8.28 6.43 -2.08
C MET A 43 8.27 7.95 -2.28
N GLY A 44 8.18 8.75 -1.22
CA GLY A 44 8.16 10.20 -1.28
C GLY A 44 6.81 10.81 -1.69
N PHE A 45 5.72 10.04 -1.67
CA PHE A 45 4.40 10.53 -2.10
C PHE A 45 3.69 11.45 -1.09
N ILE A 46 4.34 11.80 0.03
CA ILE A 46 3.76 12.68 1.05
C ILE A 46 3.25 14.01 0.47
N HIS A 47 3.96 14.57 -0.52
CA HIS A 47 3.55 15.81 -1.16
C HIS A 47 2.31 15.61 -2.03
N ASP A 48 2.23 14.52 -2.78
CA ASP A 48 1.09 14.20 -3.63
C ASP A 48 -0.14 13.87 -2.79
N ILE A 49 0.01 13.12 -1.70
CA ILE A 49 -1.07 12.85 -0.74
C ILE A 49 -1.62 14.18 -0.22
N ARG A 50 -0.76 15.10 0.25
CA ARG A 50 -1.20 16.42 0.73
C ARG A 50 -1.97 17.19 -0.35
N ARG A 51 -1.54 17.13 -1.61
CA ARG A 51 -2.25 17.77 -2.74
C ARG A 51 -3.60 17.11 -3.01
N VAL A 52 -3.71 15.79 -2.90
CA VAL A 52 -5.00 15.11 -3.01
C VAL A 52 -5.93 15.57 -1.89
N LEU A 53 -5.46 15.62 -0.64
CA LEU A 53 -6.27 16.02 0.51
C LEU A 53 -6.86 17.43 0.39
N THR A 54 -6.16 18.38 -0.25
CA THR A 54 -6.68 19.74 -0.46
C THR A 54 -7.78 19.82 -1.53
N LYS A 55 -7.93 18.78 -2.36
CA LYS A 55 -8.98 18.66 -3.37
C LYS A 55 -10.23 17.94 -2.87
N LEU A 56 -10.16 17.31 -1.70
CA LEU A 56 -11.26 16.57 -1.12
C LEU A 56 -12.16 17.47 -0.24
N PRO A 57 -13.45 17.15 -0.10
CA PRO A 57 -14.36 17.81 0.82
C PRO A 57 -13.83 17.78 2.26
N ALA A 58 -14.00 18.87 3.00
CA ALA A 58 -13.53 18.96 4.38
C ALA A 58 -14.21 17.94 5.30
N LYS A 59 -15.51 17.69 5.09
CA LYS A 59 -16.28 16.68 5.81
C LYS A 59 -16.26 15.38 5.02
N ARG A 60 -15.55 14.38 5.54
CA ARG A 60 -15.44 13.02 4.98
C ARG A 60 -14.94 12.05 6.06
N GLN A 61 -15.16 10.76 5.86
CA GLN A 61 -14.54 9.71 6.65
C GLN A 61 -13.17 9.35 6.06
N ASN A 62 -12.15 9.24 6.90
CA ASN A 62 -10.80 8.83 6.48
C ASN A 62 -10.44 7.51 7.16
N LEU A 63 -9.88 6.57 6.39
CA LEU A 63 -9.29 5.34 6.89
C LEU A 63 -7.81 5.32 6.49
N LEU A 64 -6.95 4.92 7.42
CA LEU A 64 -5.51 4.79 7.21
C LEU A 64 -5.09 3.38 7.60
N PHE A 65 -4.51 2.67 6.65
CA PHE A 65 -3.93 1.34 6.82
C PHE A 65 -2.43 1.43 6.58
N SER A 66 -1.67 0.82 7.49
CA SER A 66 -0.22 0.82 7.43
C SER A 66 0.31 -0.40 8.16
N ALA A 67 1.31 -1.06 7.60
CA ALA A 67 1.99 -2.17 8.28
C ALA A 67 2.92 -1.64 9.39
N THR A 68 3.45 -0.44 9.19
CA THR A 68 4.30 0.25 10.15
C THR A 68 3.71 1.55 10.69
N PHE A 69 4.11 1.93 11.90
CA PHE A 69 3.64 3.09 12.65
C PHE A 69 4.87 3.89 13.09
N SER A 70 5.62 4.36 12.09
CA SER A 70 6.70 5.33 12.29
C SER A 70 6.14 6.68 12.76
N ASP A 71 7.00 7.56 13.25
CA ASP A 71 6.57 8.89 13.68
C ASP A 71 5.97 9.72 12.53
N ASP A 72 6.43 9.52 11.29
CA ASP A 72 5.85 10.17 10.11
C ASP A 72 4.41 9.67 9.82
N ILE A 73 4.14 8.38 10.05
CA ILE A 73 2.79 7.82 9.91
C ILE A 73 1.87 8.35 10.99
N LYS A 74 2.34 8.47 12.23
CA LYS A 74 1.59 9.11 13.31
C LYS A 74 1.26 10.55 12.96
N ALA A 75 2.25 11.33 12.50
CA ALA A 75 2.06 12.71 12.10
C ALA A 75 1.09 12.86 10.90
N LEU A 76 1.07 11.89 9.98
CA LEU A 76 0.08 11.84 8.91
C LEU A 76 -1.32 11.54 9.47
N ALA A 77 -1.44 10.54 10.34
CA ALA A 77 -2.68 10.13 10.95
C ALA A 77 -3.32 11.27 11.78
N GLU A 78 -2.54 11.98 12.59
CA GLU A 78 -3.01 13.13 13.38
C GLU A 78 -3.59 14.26 12.52
N LYS A 79 -3.04 14.48 11.32
CA LYS A 79 -3.51 15.53 10.39
C LYS A 79 -4.69 15.08 9.56
N LEU A 80 -4.77 13.79 9.26
CA LEU A 80 -5.76 13.22 8.37
C LEU A 80 -7.03 12.78 9.10
N LEU A 81 -6.87 12.14 10.25
CA LEU A 81 -7.96 11.48 10.97
C LEU A 81 -8.52 12.42 12.04
N HIS A 82 -9.81 12.27 12.34
CA HIS A 82 -10.49 13.00 13.40
C HIS A 82 -11.01 12.01 14.44
N ASN A 83 -10.44 12.03 15.65
CA ASN A 83 -10.74 11.09 16.74
C ASN A 83 -10.84 9.61 16.28
N PRO A 84 -9.76 9.05 15.69
CA PRO A 84 -9.80 7.72 15.09
C PRO A 84 -9.92 6.61 16.13
N LEU A 85 -10.62 5.53 15.76
CA LEU A 85 -10.47 4.24 16.43
C LEU A 85 -9.17 3.60 15.91
N GLU A 86 -8.22 3.34 16.81
CA GLU A 86 -6.98 2.64 16.49
C GLU A 86 -7.16 1.13 16.70
N ILE A 87 -6.82 0.35 15.67
CA ILE A 87 -6.87 -1.11 15.69
C ILE A 87 -5.48 -1.63 15.33
N GLU A 88 -4.76 -2.15 16.32
CA GLU A 88 -3.45 -2.76 16.13
C GLU A 88 -3.54 -4.28 16.31
N VAL A 89 -3.10 -5.03 15.30
CA VAL A 89 -2.92 -6.48 15.40
C VAL A 89 -1.46 -6.72 15.85
N ALA A 90 -1.29 -7.40 16.99
CA ALA A 90 -0.05 -7.42 17.78
C ALA A 90 1.26 -7.82 17.02
N ARG A 91 2.36 -7.29 17.58
CA ARG A 91 3.81 -7.27 17.27
C ARG A 91 4.37 -7.77 15.93
N ARG A 92 5.12 -6.83 15.32
CA ARG A 92 6.12 -6.94 14.24
C ARG A 92 7.31 -7.85 14.59
N ASN A 93 7.87 -8.44 13.52
CA ASN A 93 9.27 -8.88 13.36
C ASN A 93 9.71 -10.23 13.97
N THR A 94 8.88 -11.26 13.89
CA THR A 94 9.41 -12.60 13.68
C THR A 94 8.99 -13.01 12.27
N ALA A 95 9.91 -13.54 11.45
CA ALA A 95 9.48 -14.34 10.32
C ALA A 95 8.48 -15.34 10.90
N SER A 96 7.25 -15.36 10.37
CA SER A 96 6.17 -16.14 10.97
C SER A 96 6.70 -17.51 11.35
N ASP A 97 6.51 -17.95 12.59
CA ASP A 97 6.93 -19.30 13.01
C ASP A 97 6.25 -20.39 12.14
N GLN A 98 5.21 -20.01 11.39
CA GLN A 98 4.53 -20.85 10.41
C GLN A 98 5.26 -20.97 9.06
N VAL A 99 6.31 -20.19 8.82
CA VAL A 99 7.08 -20.21 7.56
C VAL A 99 8.41 -20.93 7.80
N THR A 100 8.51 -22.16 7.28
CA THR A 100 9.77 -22.90 7.23
C THR A 100 10.70 -22.27 6.18
N GLN A 101 11.91 -21.89 6.59
CA GLN A 101 12.89 -21.25 5.72
C GLN A 101 14.09 -22.18 5.47
N HIS A 102 14.57 -22.22 4.23
CA HIS A 102 15.74 -23.02 3.83
C HIS A 102 16.73 -22.17 3.04
N VAL A 103 18.03 -22.37 3.29
CA VAL A 103 19.13 -21.73 2.55
C VAL A 103 19.91 -22.79 1.79
N HIS A 104 20.05 -22.62 0.48
CA HIS A 104 20.85 -23.50 -0.38
C HIS A 104 22.05 -22.74 -0.94
N PHE A 105 23.25 -23.17 -0.57
CA PHE A 105 24.49 -22.63 -1.12
C PHE A 105 24.74 -23.22 -2.51
N VAL A 106 24.85 -22.34 -3.51
CA VAL A 106 25.06 -22.73 -4.91
C VAL A 106 25.76 -21.61 -5.66
N ASP A 107 26.61 -21.97 -6.62
CA ASP A 107 27.22 -21.00 -7.52
C ASP A 107 26.16 -20.20 -8.28
N LYS A 108 26.43 -18.90 -8.48
CA LYS A 108 25.49 -17.99 -9.17
C LYS A 108 25.00 -18.54 -10.52
N LYS A 109 25.89 -19.20 -11.28
CA LYS A 109 25.59 -19.78 -12.59
C LYS A 109 24.61 -20.96 -12.52
N ARG A 110 24.57 -21.66 -11.38
CA ARG A 110 23.80 -22.90 -11.19
C ARG A 110 22.47 -22.70 -10.46
N LYS A 111 22.11 -21.46 -10.10
CA LYS A 111 20.82 -21.15 -9.46
C LYS A 111 19.61 -21.64 -10.26
N ARG A 112 19.66 -21.54 -11.60
CA ARG A 112 18.57 -22.00 -12.47
C ARG A 112 18.41 -23.52 -12.45
N GLU A 113 19.52 -24.25 -12.54
CA GLU A 113 19.54 -25.72 -12.46
C GLU A 113 18.99 -26.20 -11.12
N LEU A 114 19.44 -25.58 -10.02
CA LEU A 114 18.97 -25.90 -8.68
C LEU A 114 17.46 -25.62 -8.55
N LEU A 115 16.97 -24.48 -9.02
CA LEU A 115 15.55 -24.16 -8.99
C LEU A 115 14.73 -25.18 -9.78
N SER A 116 15.15 -25.51 -11.00
CA SER A 116 14.48 -26.53 -11.82
C SER A 116 14.46 -27.90 -11.13
N HIS A 117 15.57 -28.28 -10.48
CA HIS A 117 15.65 -29.50 -9.70
C HIS A 117 14.68 -29.48 -8.52
N MET A 118 14.59 -28.36 -7.80
CA MET A 118 13.68 -28.22 -6.64
C MET A 118 12.22 -28.28 -7.05
N ILE A 119 11.83 -27.59 -8.12
CA ILE A 119 10.46 -27.62 -8.64
C ILE A 119 10.08 -29.04 -9.06
N GLY A 120 10.95 -29.71 -9.82
CA GLY A 120 10.71 -31.08 -10.29
C GLY A 120 10.67 -32.10 -9.15
N LYS A 121 11.63 -32.06 -8.24
CA LYS A 121 11.72 -32.98 -7.09
C LYS A 121 10.60 -32.75 -6.07
N GLY A 122 10.26 -31.50 -5.82
CA GLY A 122 9.21 -31.10 -4.88
C GLY A 122 7.79 -31.10 -5.48
N ASN A 123 7.67 -31.28 -6.79
CA ASN A 123 6.42 -31.15 -7.55
C ASN A 123 5.66 -29.84 -7.23
N TRP A 124 6.39 -28.73 -7.15
CA TRP A 124 5.82 -27.44 -6.77
C TRP A 124 4.92 -26.89 -7.88
N GLN A 125 3.63 -26.74 -7.58
CA GLN A 125 2.61 -26.32 -8.55
C GLN A 125 2.53 -24.80 -8.72
N GLN A 126 2.95 -24.04 -7.71
CA GLN A 126 3.01 -22.58 -7.75
C GLN A 126 4.42 -22.14 -7.35
N VAL A 127 5.10 -21.45 -8.26
CA VAL A 127 6.49 -21.02 -8.10
C VAL A 127 6.61 -19.58 -8.60
N LEU A 128 5.78 -18.68 -8.05
CA LEU A 128 5.82 -17.22 -8.19
C LEU A 128 4.78 -16.59 -7.25
#